data_AF-A0A7V3EMW8-F1
#
_entry.id   AF-A0A7V3EMW8-F1
#
_cell.length_a   1.000
_cell.length_b   1.000
_cell.length_c   1.000
_cell.angle_alpha   90.00
_cell.angle_beta   90.00
_cell.angle_gamma   90.00
#
_symmetry.space_group_name_H-M   'P 1'
#
loop_
_entity.id
_entity.type
_entity.pdbx_description
1 polymer ?
#
loop_
_entity_poly.entity_id
_entity_poly.type
_entity_poly.pdbx_seq_one_letter_code
_entity_poly.pdbx_strand_id
1 'polypeptide(L)' 'MFTIRYRTEDGSVTVQELSDWEEAIACWERLLADRKVRIVPDARTGLDIGMPARHRFDSVPGSWFLMVA' A
#
# COMPACT_ATOMS: atom_id res chain seq x y z
N MET A 1 -5.37 6.00 -9.08
CA MET A 1 -6.10 5.31 -8.00
C MET A 1 -5.25 4.18 -7.47
N PHE A 2 -4.71 4.41 -6.28
CA PHE A 2 -3.90 3.48 -5.50
C PHE A 2 -4.81 2.70 -4.55
N THR A 3 -4.37 1.52 -4.12
CA THR A 3 -5.13 0.73 -3.17
C THR A 3 -4.23 0.19 -2.07
N ILE A 4 -4.72 0.18 -0.82
CA ILE A 4 -4.03 -0.45 0.29
C ILE A 4 -4.99 -1.42 0.95
N ARG A 5 -4.57 -2.67 1.07
CA ARG A 5 -5.32 -3.72 1.75
C ARG A 5 -4.68 -3.97 3.10
N TYR A 6 -5.48 -3.98 4.16
CA TYR A 6 -5.01 -4.32 5.49
C TYR A 6 -6.08 -5.13 6.25
N ARG A 7 -5.62 -5.87 7.26
CA ARG A 7 -6.45 -6.64 8.17
C ARG A 7 -6.36 -6.03 9.56
N THR A 8 -7.50 -5.79 10.19
CA THR A 8 -7.61 -5.31 11.58
C THR A 8 -7.56 -6.48 12.57
N GLU A 9 -7.34 -6.17 13.85
CA GLU A 9 -7.20 -7.15 14.94
C GLU A 9 -8.43 -8.07 15.10
N ASP A 10 -9.62 -7.58 14.73
CA ASP A 10 -10.87 -8.35 14.70
C ASP A 10 -10.93 -9.36 13.52
N GLY A 11 -9.93 -9.38 12.65
CA GLY A 11 -9.84 -10.23 11.47
C GLY A 11 -10.49 -9.65 10.21
N SER A 12 -11.14 -8.49 10.31
CA SER A 12 -11.78 -7.84 9.16
C SER A 12 -10.74 -7.36 8.15
N VAL A 13 -11.03 -7.53 6.85
CA VAL A 13 -10.16 -7.05 5.77
C VAL A 13 -10.78 -5.79 5.18
N THR A 14 -10.00 -4.72 5.12
CA THR A 14 -10.38 -3.44 4.53
C THR A 14 -9.51 -3.16 3.30
N VAL A 15 -10.12 -2.56 2.29
CA VAL A 15 -9.43 -2.01 1.12
C VAL A 15 -9.71 -0.52 1.10
N GLN A 16 -8.66 0.29 1.21
CA GLN A 16 -8.74 1.72 0.98
C GLN A 16 -8.34 2.02 -0.46
N GLU A 17 -9.13 2.84 -1.14
CA GLU A 17 -8.83 3.38 -2.47
C GLU A 17 -8.46 4.84 -2.32
N LEU A 18 -7.30 5.21 -2.86
CA LEU A 18 -6.69 6.53 -2.68
C LEU A 18 -6.41 7.14 -4.05
N SER A 19 -6.58 8.46 -4.14
CA SER A 19 -6.63 9.12 -5.44
C SER A 19 -5.23 9.45 -5.97
N ASP A 20 -4.32 9.79 -5.06
CA ASP A 20 -2.95 10.18 -5.33
C ASP A 20 -1.92 9.34 -4.54
N TRP A 21 -0.66 9.47 -4.92
CA TRP A 21 0.44 8.69 -4.37
C TRP A 21 0.89 9.18 -2.98
N GLU A 22 0.79 10.49 -2.72
CA GLU A 22 1.21 11.08 -1.45
C GLU A 22 0.26 10.69 -0.33
N GLU A 23 -1.04 10.70 -0.61
CA GLU A 23 -2.11 10.17 0.23
C GLU A 23 -1.92 8.67 0.49
N ALA A 24 -1.53 7.91 -0.54
CA ALA A 24 -1.22 6.48 -0.40
C ALA A 24 -0.05 6.23 0.54
N ILE A 25 1.05 6.96 0.41
CA ILE A 25 2.19 6.84 1.33
C ILE A 25 1.77 7.22 2.75
N ALA A 26 1.12 8.38 2.93
CA ALA A 26 0.72 8.84 4.25
C ALA A 26 -0.23 7.84 4.95
N CYS A 27 -1.13 7.22 4.19
CA CYS A 27 -1.97 6.15 4.70
C CYS A 27 -1.16 4.90 5.07
N TRP A 28 -0.28 4.45 4.19
CA TRP A 28 0.59 3.29 4.41
C TRP A 28 1.47 3.46 5.66
N GLU A 29 2.12 4.62 5.84
CA GLU A 29 2.93 4.94 7.02
C GLU A 29 2.10 4.91 8.31
N ARG A 30 0.89 5.47 8.29
CA ARG A 30 -0.04 5.42 9.43
C ARG A 30 -0.43 4.00 9.78
N LEU A 31 -0.68 3.15 8.78
CA LEU A 31 -1.03 1.75 8.98
C LEU A 31 0.17 0.95 9.52
N LEU A 32 1.40 1.21 9.05
CA LEU A 32 2.60 0.57 9.59
C LEU A 32 2.85 0.93 11.06
N ALA A 33 2.51 2.15 11.47
CA ALA A 33 2.64 2.59 12.86
C ALA A 33 1.56 1.99 13.78
N ASP A 34 0.44 1.52 13.24
CA ASP A 34 -0.65 0.95 14.03
C ASP A 34 -0.45 -0.55 14.27
N ARG A 35 -0.25 -0.91 15.54
CA ARG A 35 -0.03 -2.32 15.96
C ARG A 35 -1.26 -3.21 15.80
N LYS A 36 -2.44 -2.62 15.60
CA LYS A 36 -3.71 -3.35 15.48
C LYS A 36 -4.07 -3.69 14.03
N VAL A 37 -3.24 -3.25 13.08
CA VAL A 37 -3.45 -3.56 11.67
C VAL A 37 -2.26 -4.32 11.11
N ARG A 38 -2.53 -5.12 10.10
CA ARG A 38 -1.51 -5.81 9.32
C ARG A 38 -1.77 -5.55 7.85
N ILE A 39 -0.80 -4.95 7.17
CA ILE A 39 -0.85 -4.76 5.74
C ILE A 39 -0.87 -6.13 5.04
N VAL A 40 -1.74 -6.26 4.04
CA VAL A 40 -1.92 -7.47 3.25
C VAL A 40 -1.44 -7.14 1.83
N PRO A 41 -0.23 -7.58 1.46
CA PRO A 41 0.31 -7.33 0.13
C PRO A 41 -0.61 -7.90 -0.96
N ASP A 42 -0.59 -7.27 -2.12
CA ASP A 42 -1.31 -7.78 -3.27
C ASP A 42 -0.74 -9.13 -3.72
N ALA A 43 -1.60 -10.13 -3.89
CA ALA A 43 -1.17 -11.50 -4.21
C ALA A 43 -0.55 -11.63 -5.61
N ARG A 44 -0.83 -10.70 -6.53
CA ARG A 44 -0.33 -10.74 -7.90
C ARG A 44 0.99 -10.00 -8.05
N THR A 45 1.15 -8.86 -7.36
CA THR A 45 2.35 -8.02 -7.49
C THR A 45 3.31 -8.12 -6.30
N GLY A 46 2.86 -8.64 -5.16
CA GLY A 46 3.62 -8.67 -3.91
C GLY A 46 3.75 -7.30 -3.22
N LEU A 47 3.12 -6.25 -3.76
CA LEU A 47 3.26 -4.88 -3.26
C LEU A 47 2.21 -4.57 -2.19
N ASP A 48 2.62 -3.81 -1.17
CA ASP A 48 1.74 -3.30 -0.12
C ASP A 48 0.74 -2.25 -0.61
N ILE A 49 1.17 -1.42 -1.55
CA ILE A 49 0.33 -0.43 -2.24
C ILE A 49 0.08 -0.93 -3.66
N GLY A 50 -1.18 -1.26 -3.93
CA GLY A 50 -1.68 -1.55 -5.27
C GLY A 50 -1.65 -0.29 -6.13
N MET A 51 -1.11 -0.43 -7.34
CA MET A 51 -1.05 0.64 -8.32
C MET A 51 -1.93 0.31 -9.53
N PRO A 52 -2.55 1.31 -10.17
CA PRO A 52 -3.31 1.09 -11.39
C PRO A 52 -2.33 0.75 -12.52
N ALA A 53 -2.71 -0.16 -13.42
CA ALA A 53 -1.83 -0.65 -14.50
C ALA A 53 -1.29 0.45 -15.46
N ARG A 54 -1.84 1.67 -15.39
CA ARG A 54 -1.43 2.83 -16.19
C ARG A 54 -0.40 3.73 -15.51
N HIS A 55 -0.19 3.61 -14.20
CA HIS A 55 0.92 4.27 -13.53
C HIS A 55 2.17 3.44 -13.76
N ARG A 56 3.09 3.95 -14.60
CA ARG A 56 4.42 3.34 -14.71
C ARG A 56 5.16 3.51 -13.39
N PHE A 57 5.91 2.48 -13.04
CA PHE A 57 6.89 2.46 -11.94
C PHE A 57 7.82 3.70 -11.92
N ASP A 58 7.97 4.39 -13.05
CA ASP A 58 8.68 5.67 -13.20
C ASP A 58 8.08 6.82 -12.34
N SER A 59 6.84 6.69 -11.88
CA SER A 59 6.17 7.69 -11.00
C SER A 59 6.54 7.52 -9.53
N VAL A 60 7.11 6.37 -9.17
CA VAL A 60 7.52 6.06 -7.80
C VAL A 60 8.97 6.49 -7.66
N PRO A 61 9.32 7.31 -6.64
CA PRO A 61 10.71 7.72 -6.45
C PRO A 61 11.60 6.48 -6.32
N GLY A 62 12.68 6.44 -7.11
CA GLY A 62 13.60 5.29 -7.20
C GLY A 62 14.14 4.78 -5.85
N SER A 63 14.12 5.64 -4.82
CA SER A 63 14.51 5.31 -3.45
C SER A 63 13.65 4.25 -2.76
N TRP A 64 12.43 3.98 -3.26
CA TRP A 64 11.52 3.01 -2.64
C TRP A 64 11.64 1.59 -3.20
N PHE A 65 12.40 1.38 -4.29
CA PHE A 65 12.65 0.04 -4.85
C PHE A 65 13.60 -0.81 -4.00
N LEU A 66 14.30 -0.21 -3.02
CA LEU A 66 15.36 -0.87 -2.24
C LEU A 66 14.91 -1.50 -0.91
N MET A 67 13.63 -1.40 -0.52
CA MET A 67 13.15 -2.02 0.74
C MET A 67 12.49 -3.41 0.56
N VAL A 68 12.37 -3.91 -0.67
CA VAL A 68 11.69 -5.19 -0.97
C VAL A 68 12.61 -6.20 -1.70
N ALA A 69 13.93 -6.00 -1.67
CA ALA A 69 14.92 -6.95 -2.22
C ALA A 69 15.57 -7.79 -1.11
#